data_AF-A0A382J5P0-F1
#
_entry.id   AF-A0A382J5P0-F1
#
_cell.length_a   1.000
_cell.length_b   1.000
_cell.length_c   1.000
_cell.angle_alpha   90.00
_cell.angle_beta   90.00
_cell.angle_gamma   90.00
#
_symmetry.space_group_name_H-M   'P 1'
#
loop_
_entity.id
_entity.type
_entity.pdbx_description
1 polymer ?
#
loop_
_entity_poly.entity_id
_entity_poly.type
_entity_poly.pdbx_seq_one_letter_code
_entity_poly.pdbx_strand_id
1 'polypeptide(L)'
;MMLKAVNDEDVPIALTYGAGDDDKKGKGKGKGRKPSFRKVIHRLDRYLTNHPNEEVQGYLDAALSNLSMLKQMKQEGTKNGFRELVRETRQLLRNAIKAVREARKGD
;
A
#
# COMPACT_ATOMS: atom_id res chain seq x y z
N MET A 1 20.80 7.70 -3.82
CA MET A 1 20.95 6.27 -3.50
C MET A 1 20.08 5.48 -4.46
N MET A 2 20.68 4.54 -5.20
CA MET A 2 20.01 3.79 -6.27
C MET A 2 19.26 2.61 -5.65
N LEU A 3 17.93 2.72 -5.52
CA LEU A 3 17.09 1.61 -5.08
C LEU A 3 17.17 0.50 -6.11
N LYS A 4 17.85 -0.61 -5.76
CA LYS A 4 17.92 -1.84 -6.55
C LYS A 4 16.50 -2.24 -6.95
N ALA A 5 16.26 -2.35 -8.25
CA ALA A 5 15.05 -2.90 -8.82
C ALA A 5 14.92 -4.36 -8.37
N VAL A 6 14.17 -4.57 -7.28
CA VAL A 6 13.77 -5.90 -6.83
C VAL A 6 12.66 -6.34 -7.76
N ASN A 7 12.91 -7.38 -8.55
CA ASN A 7 12.02 -7.91 -9.58
C ASN A 7 10.55 -7.98 -9.11
N ASP A 8 9.65 -7.40 -9.91
CA ASP A 8 8.22 -7.20 -9.66
C ASP A 8 7.38 -8.50 -9.69
N GLU A 9 7.97 -9.61 -10.16
CA GLU A 9 7.26 -10.88 -10.42
C GLU A 9 7.02 -11.74 -9.16
N ASP A 10 7.81 -11.61 -8.08
CA ASP A 10 7.82 -12.60 -6.99
C ASP A 10 6.77 -12.40 -5.88
N VAL A 11 5.97 -11.33 -5.91
CA VAL A 11 4.97 -11.09 -4.86
C VAL A 11 3.66 -10.53 -5.41
N PRO A 12 2.79 -11.38 -6.01
CA PRO A 12 1.42 -10.99 -6.28
C PRO A 12 0.63 -10.95 -4.97
N ILE A 13 0.78 -9.89 -4.17
CA ILE A 13 -0.21 -9.60 -3.11
C ILE A 13 -1.43 -8.97 -3.80
N ALA A 14 -2.22 -9.86 -4.40
CA ALA A 14 -3.61 -9.64 -4.73
C ALA A 14 -4.38 -9.43 -3.41
N LEU A 15 -4.70 -8.18 -3.06
CA LEU A 15 -5.68 -7.93 -1.99
C LEU A 15 -7.09 -8.19 -2.52
N THR A 16 -7.40 -9.44 -2.86
CA THR A 16 -8.77 -9.93 -3.07
C THR A 16 -9.17 -10.75 -1.85
N TYR A 17 -9.57 -10.06 -0.79
CA TYR A 17 -10.41 -10.65 0.26
C TYR A 17 -11.58 -9.70 0.48
N GLY A 18 -12.73 -10.12 -0.03
CA GLY A 18 -13.96 -9.37 -0.10
C GLY A 18 -14.87 -10.03 -1.14
N ALA A 19 -15.37 -11.22 -0.80
CA ALA A 19 -16.61 -11.72 -1.38
C ALA A 19 -17.71 -10.72 -0.93
N GLY A 20 -17.98 -9.76 -1.79
CA GLY A 20 -19.14 -8.90 -1.74
C GLY A 20 -19.91 -9.19 -3.00
N ASP A 21 -21.06 -9.81 -2.81
CA ASP A 21 -22.15 -9.95 -3.76
C ASP A 21 -22.29 -8.68 -4.61
N ASP A 22 -21.97 -8.77 -5.89
CA ASP A 22 -22.28 -7.70 -6.85
C ASP A 22 -22.69 -8.38 -8.15
N ASP A 23 -23.98 -8.74 -8.14
CA ASP A 23 -24.76 -9.32 -9.22
C ASP A 23 -24.86 -8.32 -10.38
N LYS A 24 -23.78 -8.14 -11.15
CA LYS A 24 -23.81 -7.45 -12.45
C LYS A 24 -22.95 -8.16 -13.47
N LYS A 25 -23.61 -9.07 -14.20
CA LYS A 25 -23.25 -9.50 -15.56
C LYS A 25 -22.94 -8.26 -16.43
N GLY A 26 -21.66 -7.97 -16.63
CA GLY A 26 -21.21 -6.92 -17.53
C GLY A 26 -19.81 -7.24 -18.04
N LYS A 27 -19.71 -7.67 -19.30
CA LYS A 27 -18.44 -7.72 -20.04
C LYS A 27 -17.84 -6.30 -20.08
N GLY A 28 -16.86 -5.99 -19.23
CA GLY A 28 -16.29 -4.65 -19.12
C GLY A 28 -14.79 -4.68 -18.78
N LYS A 29 -13.98 -4.01 -19.61
CA LYS A 29 -12.53 -3.84 -19.46
C LYS A 29 -12.13 -3.46 -18.01
N GLY A 30 -11.47 -4.38 -17.30
CA GLY A 30 -10.46 -4.12 -16.26
C GLY A 30 -10.76 -3.12 -15.14
N LYS A 31 -12.02 -2.91 -14.74
CA LYS A 31 -12.34 -2.05 -13.59
C LYS A 31 -12.12 -2.83 -12.28
N GLY A 32 -11.24 -2.31 -11.42
CA GLY A 32 -11.49 -2.38 -9.96
C GLY A 32 -10.47 -3.06 -9.06
N ARG A 33 -9.29 -3.49 -9.53
CA ARG A 33 -8.30 -4.05 -8.59
C ARG A 33 -7.66 -2.93 -7.78
N LYS A 34 -7.87 -2.94 -6.46
CA LYS A 34 -7.24 -2.00 -5.53
C LYS A 34 -5.71 -2.07 -5.71
N PRO A 35 -5.02 -0.92 -5.74
CA PRO A 35 -3.57 -0.91 -5.89
C PRO A 35 -2.90 -1.66 -4.73
N SER A 36 -1.80 -2.34 -5.03
CA SER A 36 -0.95 -2.98 -4.02
C SER A 36 -0.29 -1.93 -3.12
N PHE A 37 0.08 -2.32 -1.90
CA PHE A 37 0.77 -1.42 -0.97
C PHE A 37 2.05 -0.83 -1.58
N ARG A 38 2.87 -1.65 -2.27
CA ARG A 38 4.05 -1.18 -2.99
C ARG A 38 3.74 -0.08 -4.00
N LYS A 39 2.67 -0.24 -4.79
CA LYS A 39 2.26 0.77 -5.78
C LYS A 39 1.81 2.07 -5.12
N VAL A 40 1.17 1.99 -3.95
CA VAL A 40 0.78 3.18 -3.18
C VAL A 40 2.01 3.88 -2.60
N ILE A 41 2.92 3.11 -1.97
CA ILE A 41 4.17 3.61 -1.41
C ILE A 41 4.99 4.33 -2.49
N HIS A 42 5.22 3.70 -3.64
CA HIS A 42 5.95 4.30 -4.75
C HIS A 42 5.37 5.63 -5.25
N ARG A 43 4.03 5.76 -5.24
CA ARG A 43 3.35 7.00 -5.64
C ARG A 43 3.52 8.11 -4.61
N LEU A 44 3.48 7.76 -3.33
CA LEU A 44 3.68 8.70 -2.24
C LEU A 44 5.15 9.14 -2.16
N ASP A 45 6.09 8.20 -2.29
CA ASP A 45 7.53 8.47 -2.35
C ASP A 45 7.86 9.47 -3.46
N ARG A 46 7.38 9.23 -4.69
CA ARG A 46 7.51 10.18 -5.80
C ARG A 46 6.85 11.54 -5.53
N TYR A 47 5.79 11.58 -4.75
CA TYR A 47 5.19 12.87 -4.38
C TYR A 47 6.10 13.63 -3.41
N LEU A 48 6.67 12.93 -2.42
CA LEU A 48 7.56 13.51 -1.42
C LEU A 48 8.88 14.01 -2.01
N THR A 49 9.38 13.42 -3.10
CA THR A 49 10.57 13.96 -3.77
C THR A 49 10.37 15.39 -4.27
N ASN A 50 9.14 15.79 -4.59
CA ASN A 50 8.82 17.13 -5.10
C ASN A 50 8.15 18.01 -4.04
N HIS A 51 7.51 17.40 -3.03
CA HIS A 51 6.78 18.08 -1.97
C HIS A 51 7.15 17.44 -0.62
N PRO A 52 8.31 17.80 -0.04
CA PRO A 52 8.76 17.22 1.21
C PRO A 52 7.71 17.46 2.30
N ASN A 53 7.27 16.39 2.95
CA ASN A 53 6.28 16.41 4.00
C ASN A 53 6.62 15.35 5.05
N GLU A 54 7.05 15.79 6.23
CA GLU A 54 7.54 14.93 7.31
C GLU A 54 6.45 14.00 7.86
N GLU A 55 5.20 14.47 7.93
CA GLU A 55 4.07 13.68 8.40
C GLU A 55 3.79 12.49 7.46
N VAL A 56 3.78 12.75 6.15
CA VAL A 56 3.58 11.73 5.12
C VAL A 56 4.77 10.77 5.05
N GLN A 57 6.00 11.27 5.24
CA GLN A 57 7.20 10.44 5.32
C GLN A 57 7.12 9.47 6.52
N GLY A 58 6.72 9.96 7.69
CA GLY A 58 6.56 9.11 8.88
C GLY A 58 5.55 7.98 8.68
N TYR A 59 4.42 8.26 8.01
CA TYR A 59 3.45 7.21 7.66
C TYR A 59 4.00 6.19 6.65
N LEU A 60 4.86 6.62 5.71
CA LEU A 60 5.49 5.73 4.74
C LEU A 60 6.53 4.81 5.40
N ASP A 61 7.37 5.35 6.27
CA ASP A 61 8.41 4.58 6.95
C ASP A 61 7.79 3.49 7.84
N ALA A 62 6.72 3.84 8.57
CA ALA A 62 5.94 2.87 9.34
C ALA A 62 5.31 1.80 8.43
N ALA A 63 4.75 2.19 7.28
CA ALA A 63 4.16 1.23 6.33
C ALA A 63 5.21 0.30 5.72
N LEU A 64 6.43 0.78 5.44
CA LEU A 64 7.56 -0.01 4.95
C LEU A 64 8.07 -1.01 5.99
N SER A 65 8.13 -0.61 7.26
CA SER A 65 8.45 -1.50 8.37
C SER A 65 7.45 -2.66 8.47
N ASN A 66 6.14 -2.34 8.44
CA ASN A 66 5.09 -3.37 8.47
C ASN A 66 5.14 -4.29 7.24
N LEU A 67 5.47 -3.76 6.05
CA LEU A 67 5.63 -4.57 4.84
C LEU A 67 6.80 -5.55 4.93
N SER A 68 7.88 -5.15 5.60
CA SER A 68 9.05 -6.00 5.85
C SER A 68 8.70 -7.13 6.81
N MET A 69 7.99 -6.81 7.91
CA MET A 69 7.47 -7.81 8.84
C MET A 69 6.48 -8.77 8.16
N LEU A 70 5.54 -8.27 7.34
CA LEU A 70 4.63 -9.12 6.57
C LEU A 70 5.37 -10.09 5.64
N LYS A 71 6.50 -9.66 5.06
CA LYS A 71 7.35 -10.52 4.23
C LYS A 71 8.01 -11.62 5.07
N GLN A 72 8.54 -11.27 6.24
CA GLN A 72 9.13 -12.23 7.19
C GLN A 72 8.08 -13.24 7.66
N MET A 73 6.92 -12.79 8.12
CA MET A 73 5.82 -13.66 8.54
C MET A 73 5.37 -14.62 7.43
N LYS A 74 5.38 -14.15 6.17
CA LYS A 74 5.07 -15.00 5.02
C LYS A 74 6.14 -16.08 4.80
N GLN A 75 7.42 -15.75 4.99
CA GLN A 75 8.53 -16.70 4.88
C GLN A 75 8.51 -17.73 6.02
N GLU A 76 8.16 -17.31 7.23
CA GLU A 76 8.06 -18.15 8.42
C GLU A 76 6.77 -18.97 8.50
N GLY A 77 5.76 -18.64 7.67
CA GLY A 77 4.44 -19.28 7.71
C GLY A 77 3.55 -18.83 8.87
N THR A 78 3.93 -17.75 9.56
CA THR A 78 3.22 -17.19 10.72
C THR A 78 1.91 -16.52 10.29
N LYS A 79 0.77 -17.09 10.73
CA LYS A 79 -0.57 -16.58 10.40
C LYS A 79 -1.16 -15.65 11.47
N ASN A 80 -0.68 -15.76 12.71
CA ASN A 80 -1.14 -14.93 13.83
C ASN A 80 -0.70 -13.48 13.63
N GLY A 81 -1.59 -12.51 13.81
CA GLY A 81 -1.28 -11.08 13.63
C GLY A 81 -1.12 -10.61 12.18
N PHE A 82 -1.01 -11.51 11.19
CA PHE A 82 -0.80 -11.12 9.79
C PHE A 82 -1.93 -10.23 9.26
N ARG A 83 -3.19 -10.58 9.55
CA ARG A 83 -4.36 -9.80 9.11
C ARG A 83 -4.44 -8.42 9.78
N GLU A 84 -4.04 -8.32 11.04
CA GLU A 84 -4.01 -7.07 11.80
C GLU A 84 -2.94 -6.15 11.25
N LEU A 85 -1.72 -6.67 11.04
CA LEU A 85 -0.61 -5.94 10.45
C LEU A 85 -0.94 -5.44 9.02
N VAL A 86 -1.67 -6.23 8.22
CA VAL A 86 -2.19 -5.78 6.91
C VAL A 86 -3.20 -4.62 7.06
N ARG A 87 -4.08 -4.67 8.06
CA ARG A 87 -5.06 -3.59 8.31
C ARG A 87 -4.37 -2.31 8.75
N GLU A 88 -3.41 -2.41 9.67
CA GLU A 88 -2.59 -1.30 10.13
C GLU A 88 -1.81 -0.65 8.98
N THR A 89 -1.12 -1.47 8.17
CA THR A 89 -0.40 -0.99 6.98
C THR A 89 -1.33 -0.23 6.03
N ARG A 90 -2.56 -0.74 5.81
CA ARG A 90 -3.56 -0.05 4.99
C ARG A 90 -3.98 1.28 5.61
N GLN A 91 -4.13 1.34 6.92
CA GLN A 91 -4.55 2.55 7.62
C GLN A 91 -3.47 3.64 7.57
N LEU A 92 -2.20 3.27 7.77
CA LEU A 92 -1.05 4.17 7.60
C LEU A 92 -1.03 4.80 6.21
N LEU A 93 -1.15 3.99 5.15
CA LEU A 93 -1.18 4.49 3.78
C LEU A 93 -2.41 5.37 3.49
N ARG A 94 -3.55 5.10 4.14
CA ARG A 94 -4.74 5.96 4.04
C ARG A 94 -4.51 7.32 4.70
N ASN A 95 -3.85 7.35 5.85
CA ASN A 95 -3.52 8.59 6.55
C ASN A 95 -2.53 9.43 5.73
N ALA A 96 -1.48 8.79 5.19
CA ALA A 96 -0.54 9.42 4.25
C ALA A 96 -1.25 10.07 3.05
N ILE A 97 -2.17 9.35 2.41
CA ILE A 97 -2.96 9.88 1.28
C ILE A 97 -3.83 11.07 1.71
N LYS A 98 -4.44 11.02 2.90
CA LYS A 98 -5.25 12.14 3.41
C LYS A 98 -4.39 13.38 3.64
N ALA A 99 -3.25 13.24 4.32
CA ALA A 99 -2.32 14.34 4.56
C ALA A 99 -1.84 14.97 3.24
N VAL A 100 -1.47 14.14 2.25
CA VAL A 100 -1.14 14.64 0.88
C VAL A 100 -2.30 15.41 0.24
N ARG A 101 -3.55 14.96 0.41
CA ARG A 101 -4.71 15.64 -0.17
C ARG A 101 -5.00 16.97 0.49
N GLU A 102 -4.84 17.06 1.81
CA GLU A 102 -5.03 18.32 2.53
C GLU A 102 -3.91 19.31 2.19
N ALA A 103 -2.66 18.87 2.13
CA ALA A 103 -1.54 19.70 1.69
C ALA A 103 -1.79 20.33 0.30
N ARG A 104 -2.36 19.56 -0.64
CA ARG A 104 -2.69 20.04 -1.99
C ARG A 104 -3.88 21.01 -2.07
N LYS A 105 -4.72 21.09 -1.04
CA LYS A 105 -5.82 22.06 -0.98
C LYS A 105 -5.38 23.38 -0.35
N GLY A 106 -4.28 23.36 0.39
CA GLY A 106 -3.71 24.53 1.06
C GLY A 106 -2.78 25.35 0.16
N ASP A 107 -2.25 24.76 -0.91
CA ASP A 107 -1.61 25.45 -2.05
C ASP A 107 -2.66 26.09 -2.98
#